data_AF-A0A975Q395-F1
#
_entry.id   AF-A0A975Q395-F1
#
_cell.length_a   1.000
_cell.length_b   1.000
_cell.length_c   1.000
_cell.angle_alpha   90.00
_cell.angle_beta   90.00
_cell.angle_gamma   90.00
#
_symmetry.space_group_name_H-M   'P 1'
#
loop_
_entity.id
_entity.type
_entity.pdbx_description
1 polymer ?
#
loop_
_entity_poly.entity_id
_entity_poly.type
_entity_poly.pdbx_seq_one_letter_code
_entity_poly.pdbx_strand_id
1 'polypeptide(L)'
;MKVRLFLLEAGLLPEVDIKAFDPDTPDERSVSEELAPHFEKITYPSVKLSEGEYINGSDDIIALFAKRQGLDVGTFGTLQDYTEGVFEHLVRLYRENIELKARLG
;
A
#
# COMPACT_ATOMS: atom_id res chain seq x y z
N MET A 1 1.01 -1.99 3.64
CA MET A 1 0.37 -3.19 4.21
C MET A 1 -1.00 -3.48 3.58
N LYS A 2 -1.95 -2.53 3.54
CA LYS A 2 -3.30 -2.68 2.96
C LYS A 2 -3.39 -3.48 1.64
N VAL A 3 -2.62 -3.11 0.62
CA VAL A 3 -2.59 -3.81 -0.69
C VAL A 3 -2.20 -5.27 -0.57
N ARG A 4 -1.18 -5.59 0.25
CA ARG A 4 -0.71 -6.97 0.43
C ARG A 4 -1.78 -7.85 1.08
N LEU A 5 -2.56 -7.27 2.00
CA LEU A 5 -3.66 -7.96 2.66
C LEU A 5 -4.82 -8.22 1.68
N PHE A 6 -5.17 -7.22 0.87
CA PHE A 6 -6.14 -7.40 -0.21
C PHE A 6 -5.71 -8.53 -1.17
N LEU A 7 -4.46 -8.51 -1.64
CA LEU A 7 -3.96 -9.54 -2.56
C LEU A 7 -3.98 -10.94 -1.92
N LEU A 8 -3.78 -11.03 -0.60
CA LEU A 8 -3.87 -12.29 0.14
C LEU A 8 -5.31 -12.83 0.14
N GLU A 9 -6.28 -12.02 0.57
CA GLU A 9 -7.68 -12.44 0.68
C GLU A 9 -8.34 -12.66 -0.69
N ALA A 10 -7.92 -11.89 -1.69
CA ALA A 10 -8.33 -12.09 -3.08
C ALA A 10 -7.69 -13.33 -3.73
N GLY A 11 -6.71 -13.98 -3.08
CA GLY A 11 -5.96 -15.09 -3.65
C GLY A 11 -5.00 -14.71 -4.78
N LEU A 12 -4.71 -13.42 -4.94
CA LEU A 12 -3.90 -12.85 -6.04
C LEU A 12 -2.41 -12.72 -5.71
N LEU A 13 -1.99 -13.01 -4.47
CA LEU A 13 -0.58 -12.97 -4.09
C LEU A 13 0.37 -13.75 -5.02
N PRO A 14 0.02 -14.95 -5.54
CA PRO A 14 0.89 -15.68 -6.45
C PRO A 14 1.02 -15.03 -7.85
N GLU A 15 0.12 -14.12 -8.21
CA GLU A 15 0.08 -13.46 -9.52
C GLU A 15 0.87 -12.15 -9.55
N VAL A 16 1.39 -11.71 -8.40
CA VAL A 16 2.14 -10.46 -8.28
C VAL A 16 3.58 -10.71 -7.83
N ASP A 17 4.50 -9.93 -8.37
CA ASP A 17 5.85 -9.83 -7.82
C ASP A 17 5.90 -8.67 -6.81
N ILE A 18 6.35 -8.96 -5.58
CA ILE A 18 6.40 -7.99 -4.50
C ILE A 18 7.85 -7.65 -4.22
N LYS A 19 8.28 -6.49 -4.71
CA LYS A 19 9.55 -5.88 -4.32
C LYS A 19 9.37 -5.06 -3.05
N ALA A 20 9.85 -5.60 -1.92
CA ALA A 20 9.93 -4.89 -0.65
C ALA A 20 11.38 -4.45 -0.39
N PHE A 21 11.54 -3.27 0.20
CA PHE A 21 12.83 -2.69 0.56
C PHE A 21 12.67 -1.88 1.84
N ASP A 22 13.76 -1.73 2.56
CA ASP A 22 13.83 -0.80 3.69
C ASP A 22 14.17 0.61 3.19
N PRO A 23 13.82 1.66 3.95
CA PRO A 23 14.23 3.03 3.63
C PRO A 23 15.75 3.18 3.53
N ASP A 24 16.19 4.12 2.70
CA ASP A 24 17.59 4.50 2.45
C ASP A 24 18.47 3.39 1.87
N THR A 25 17.85 2.38 1.25
CA THR A 25 18.57 1.27 0.60
C THR A 25 18.86 1.54 -0.89
N PRO A 26 19.88 0.89 -1.48
CA PRO A 26 20.08 0.92 -2.93
C PRO A 26 18.86 0.45 -3.73
N ASP A 27 18.10 -0.51 -3.18
CA ASP A 27 16.90 -1.04 -3.81
C ASP A 27 15.78 0.01 -3.90
N GLU A 28 15.56 0.79 -2.83
CA GLU A 28 14.63 1.92 -2.85
C GLU A 28 15.03 2.95 -3.90
N ARG A 29 16.32 3.31 -3.99
CA ARG A 29 16.81 4.28 -4.99
C ARG A 29 16.56 3.80 -6.40
N SER A 30 16.88 2.54 -6.69
CA SER A 30 16.64 1.94 -8.01
C SER A 30 15.15 1.95 -8.37
N VAL A 31 14.25 1.60 -7.43
CA VAL A 31 12.80 1.66 -7.67
C VAL A 31 12.32 3.09 -7.85
N SER A 32 12.85 4.03 -7.05
CA SER A 32 12.50 5.43 -7.14
C SER A 32 12.90 6.03 -8.49
N GLU A 33 14.08 5.67 -9.01
CA GLU A 33 14.54 6.08 -10.35
C GLU A 33 13.63 5.53 -11.46
N GLU A 34 13.14 4.29 -11.35
CA GLU A 34 12.16 3.72 -12.29
C GLU A 34 10.81 4.46 -12.23
N LEU A 35 10.36 4.86 -11.04
CA LEU A 35 9.05 5.48 -10.83
C LEU A 35 9.04 7.01 -11.06
N ALA A 36 10.18 7.69 -10.91
CA ALA A 36 10.29 9.14 -11.00
C ALA A 36 9.77 9.74 -12.33
N PRO A 37 9.95 9.11 -13.51
CA PRO A 37 9.38 9.62 -14.75
C PRO A 37 7.85 9.52 -14.82
N HIS A 38 7.23 8.68 -13.99
CA HIS A 38 5.80 8.35 -14.07
C HIS A 38 4.94 9.05 -13.01
N PHE A 39 5.56 9.57 -11.94
CA PHE A 39 4.85 10.24 -10.85
C PHE A 39 5.50 11.56 -10.48
N GLU A 40 4.68 12.61 -10.33
CA GLU A 40 5.11 13.89 -9.75
C GLU A 40 5.57 13.73 -8.30
N LYS A 41 4.94 12.79 -7.56
CA LYS A 41 5.31 12.40 -6.21
C LYS A 41 5.28 10.89 -6.07
N ILE A 42 6.44 10.31 -5.76
CA ILE A 42 6.55 8.87 -5.49
C ILE A 42 5.94 8.57 -4.12
N THR A 43 4.99 7.65 -4.09
CA THR A 43 4.38 7.13 -2.87
C THR A 43 4.30 5.61 -2.96
N TYR A 44 4.42 4.96 -1.80
CA TYR A 44 4.30 3.52 -1.70
C TYR A 44 3.01 3.14 -0.96
N PRO A 45 2.29 2.09 -1.39
CA PRO A 45 2.65 1.18 -2.49
C PRO A 45 2.40 1.77 -3.89
N SER A 46 3.17 1.30 -4.87
CA SER A 46 3.00 1.51 -6.31
C SER A 46 3.01 0.16 -7.02
N VAL A 47 2.31 0.05 -8.15
CA VAL A 47 2.29 -1.17 -8.97
C VAL A 47 2.53 -0.81 -10.44
N LYS A 48 3.29 -1.68 -11.11
CA LYS A 48 3.49 -1.66 -12.55
C LYS A 48 2.51 -2.64 -13.18
N LEU A 49 1.66 -2.15 -14.09
CA LEU A 49 0.63 -2.96 -14.76
C LEU A 49 1.15 -3.50 -16.09
N SER A 50 1.89 -2.66 -16.80
CA SER A 50 2.54 -2.96 -18.06
C SER A 50 3.73 -2.02 -18.25
N GLU A 51 4.50 -2.16 -19.33
CA GLU A 51 5.64 -1.29 -19.59
C GLU A 51 5.17 0.17 -19.77
N GLY A 52 5.61 1.06 -18.87
CA GLY A 52 5.23 2.48 -18.87
C GLY A 52 3.91 2.80 -18.16
N GLU A 53 3.16 1.79 -17.69
CA GLU A 53 1.88 1.98 -17.00
C GLU A 53 2.02 1.67 -15.50
N TYR A 54 1.94 2.71 -14.68
CA TYR A 54 2.08 2.64 -13.24
C TYR A 54 0.90 3.31 -12.55
N ILE A 55 0.54 2.78 -11.38
CA ILE A 55 -0.44 3.40 -10.48
C ILE A 55 0.09 3.35 -9.05
N ASN A 56 -0.11 4.43 -8.32
CA ASN A 56 0.27 4.55 -6.91
C ASN A 56 -0.98 4.69 -6.04
N GLY A 57 -0.80 4.52 -4.72
CA GLY A 57 -1.89 4.64 -3.76
C GLY A 57 -2.58 3.30 -3.52
N SER A 58 -2.76 2.96 -2.25
CA SER A 58 -3.32 1.66 -1.88
C SER A 58 -4.75 1.45 -2.35
N ASP A 59 -5.57 2.51 -2.30
CA ASP A 59 -7.01 2.41 -2.58
C ASP A 59 -7.25 2.27 -4.08
N ASP A 60 -6.52 3.02 -4.89
CA ASP A 60 -6.59 2.96 -6.35
C ASP A 60 -6.10 1.60 -6.88
N ILE A 61 -5.02 1.06 -6.29
CA ILE A 61 -4.52 -0.28 -6.61
C ILE A 61 -5.60 -1.33 -6.29
N ILE A 62 -6.18 -1.29 -5.09
CA ILE A 62 -7.21 -2.26 -4.68
C ILE A 62 -8.45 -2.17 -5.59
N ALA A 63 -8.93 -0.96 -5.86
CA ALA A 63 -10.08 -0.73 -6.72
C ALA A 63 -9.85 -1.28 -8.14
N LEU A 64 -8.65 -1.10 -8.68
CA LEU A 64 -8.28 -1.62 -10.00
C LEU A 64 -8.36 -3.15 -10.05
N PHE A 65 -7.68 -3.83 -9.12
CA PHE A 65 -7.66 -5.30 -9.11
C PHE A 65 -9.03 -5.90 -8.77
N ALA A 66 -9.77 -5.30 -7.84
CA ALA A 66 -11.12 -5.72 -7.51
C ALA A 66 -12.05 -5.60 -8.72
N LYS A 67 -12.00 -4.48 -9.45
CA LYS A 67 -12.79 -4.29 -10.68
C LYS A 67 -12.41 -5.28 -11.77
N ARG A 68 -11.11 -5.57 -11.96
CA ARG A 68 -10.62 -6.52 -12.96
C ARG A 68 -11.12 -7.95 -12.71
N GLN A 69 -11.20 -8.36 -11.45
CA GLN A 69 -11.60 -9.72 -11.05
C GLN A 69 -13.09 -9.82 -10.64
N GLY A 70 -13.85 -8.72 -10.67
CA GLY A 70 -15.24 -8.70 -10.24
C GLY A 70 -15.44 -9.00 -8.75
N LEU A 71 -14.47 -8.62 -7.91
CA LEU A 71 -14.47 -8.88 -6.48
C LEU A 71 -15.17 -7.76 -5.71
N ASP A 72 -15.96 -8.15 -4.70
CA ASP A 72 -16.51 -7.22 -3.73
C ASP A 72 -15.60 -7.15 -2.50
N VAL A 73 -14.81 -6.08 -2.41
CA VAL A 73 -13.87 -5.81 -1.32
C VAL A 73 -14.57 -5.66 0.04
N GLY A 74 -15.88 -5.37 0.05
CA GLY A 74 -16.68 -5.33 1.27
C GLY A 74 -16.80 -6.69 1.97
N THR A 75 -16.55 -7.78 1.25
CA THR A 75 -16.64 -9.15 1.78
C THR A 75 -15.35 -9.64 2.46
N PHE A 76 -14.28 -8.86 2.37
CA PHE A 76 -12.94 -9.23 2.80
C PHE A 76 -12.72 -8.88 4.29
N GLY A 77 -13.12 -9.80 5.17
CA GLY A 77 -13.18 -9.55 6.62
C GLY A 77 -11.86 -9.07 7.23
N THR A 78 -10.71 -9.66 6.89
CA THR A 78 -9.43 -9.23 7.46
C THR A 78 -9.04 -7.86 6.94
N LEU A 79 -9.28 -7.59 5.65
CA LEU A 79 -9.06 -6.26 5.08
C LEU A 79 -9.93 -5.21 5.75
N GLN A 80 -11.21 -5.50 5.98
CA GLN A 80 -12.13 -4.60 6.69
C GLN A 80 -11.66 -4.34 8.12
N ASP A 81 -11.26 -5.38 8.87
CA ASP A 81 -10.72 -5.22 10.22
C ASP A 81 -9.43 -4.38 10.25
N TYR A 82 -8.61 -4.46 9.21
CA TYR A 82 -7.40 -3.65 9.08
C TYR A 82 -7.71 -2.18 8.73
N THR A 83 -8.73 -1.92 7.90
CA THR A 83 -9.06 -0.57 7.43
C THR A 83 -10.00 0.19 8.35
N GLU A 84 -10.94 -0.50 8.99
CA GLU A 84 -12.03 0.09 9.77
C GLU A 84 -12.02 -0.37 11.25
N GLY A 85 -11.29 -1.44 11.54
CA GLY A 85 -11.22 -2.02 12.88
C GLY A 85 -10.16 -1.40 13.79
N VAL A 86 -9.78 -2.14 14.84
CA VAL A 86 -8.89 -1.71 15.94
C VAL A 86 -7.56 -1.13 15.46
N PHE A 87 -7.10 -1.54 14.28
CA PHE A 87 -5.85 -1.04 13.71
C PHE A 87 -5.88 0.47 13.43
N GLU A 88 -7.00 1.02 12.96
CA GLU A 88 -7.13 2.46 12.70
C GLU A 88 -6.99 3.27 14.01
N HIS A 89 -7.58 2.74 15.09
CA HIS A 89 -7.44 3.31 16.43
C HIS A 89 -6.00 3.26 16.93
N LEU A 90 -5.27 2.17 16.70
CA LEU A 90 -3.86 2.03 17.07
C LEU A 90 -2.95 2.98 16.29
N VAL A 91 -3.18 3.16 14.99
CA VAL A 91 -2.43 4.14 14.16
C VAL A 91 -2.65 5.56 14.67
N ARG A 92 -3.89 5.90 15.01
CA ARG A 92 -4.23 7.20 15.60
C ARG A 92 -3.48 7.43 16.91
N LEU A 93 -3.55 6.48 17.85
CA LEU A 93 -2.84 6.57 19.14
C LEU A 93 -1.32 6.68 18.95
N TYR A 94 -0.76 5.98 17.97
CA TYR A 94 0.66 6.06 17.66
C TYR A 94 1.07 7.45 17.14
N ARG A 95 0.29 8.05 16.22
CA ARG A 95 0.53 9.42 15.74
C ARG A 95 0.43 10.45 16.85
N GLU A 96 -0.63 10.36 17.67
CA GLU A 96 -0.80 11.21 18.85
C GLU A 96 0.39 11.07 19.81
N ASN A 97 0.94 9.87 19.99
CA ASN A 97 2.11 9.63 20.84
C ASN A 97 3.39 10.27 20.28
N ILE A 98 3.62 10.21 18.96
CA ILE A 98 4.75 10.87 18.31
C ILE A 98 4.64 12.39 18.50
N GLU A 99 3.47 12.98 18.23
CA GLU A 99 3.26 14.42 18.37
C GLU A 99 3.45 14.89 19.82
N LEU A 100 2.95 14.14 20.80
CA LEU A 100 3.14 14.44 22.22
C LEU A 100 4.61 14.39 22.62
N LYS A 101 5.35 13.37 22.18
CA LYS A 101 6.79 13.25 22.43
C LYS A 101 7.58 14.41 21.80
N ALA A 102 7.20 14.84 20.60
CA ALA A 102 7.81 15.99 19.94
C ALA A 102 7.52 17.34 20.63
N ARG A 103 6.45 17.43 21.42
CA ARG A 103 6.09 18.64 22.20
C ARG A 103 6.66 18.66 23.62
N LEU A 104 7.03 17.50 24.15
CA LEU A 104 7.51 17.31 25.53
C LEU A 104 9.02 17.06 25.63
N GLY A 105 9.70 16.78 24.52
CA GLY A 105 11.16 16.82 24.39
C GLY A 105 11.64 18.16 23.86
#